data_AF-A0A2T3N0I5-F1
#
_entry.id   AF-A0A2T3N0I5-F1
#
_cell.length_a   1.000
_cell.length_b   1.000
_cell.length_c   1.000
_cell.angle_alpha   90.00
_cell.angle_beta   90.00
_cell.angle_gamma   90.00
#
_symmetry.space_group_name_H-M   'P 1'
#
loop_
_entity.id
_entity.type
_entity.pdbx_description
1 polymer ?
#
loop_
_entity_poly.entity_id
_entity_poly.type
_entity_poly.pdbx_seq_one_letter_code
_entity_poly.pdbx_strand_id
1 'polypeptide(L)'
;MNKVIYIEDQEDARITYSRSLKRIYGDEFEIIAIEPSNKIEEMVETLLSYDDVVSYIIDERLNLTGVANYIGTTLVEAIRAIDSKIPVYILTSYAGDVDPILGSVEFVIDKSDAFKKDKRHELSQRMRRHIDTFNDIQSARAKRLDELLIKSVEHNLSEKEQKELEKLNYFRMKKILLEEQAPSIILKGELDKQAEILREIEEKLKELD
;
A
#
# COMPACT_ATOMS: atom_id res chain seq x y z
N MET A 1 5.85 -2.59 13.97
CA MET A 1 4.47 -3.11 14.13
C MET A 1 3.90 -3.21 12.72
N ASN A 2 3.24 -4.31 12.37
CA ASN A 2 2.76 -4.50 11.00
C ASN A 2 1.68 -3.47 10.65
N LYS A 3 1.77 -2.89 9.47
CA LYS A 3 0.92 -1.79 9.01
C LYS A 3 -0.04 -2.25 7.92
N VAL A 4 -1.25 -1.75 8.01
CA VAL A 4 -2.25 -1.81 6.95
C VAL A 4 -2.50 -0.39 6.48
N ILE A 5 -2.24 -0.12 5.21
CA ILE A 5 -2.44 1.20 4.64
C ILE A 5 -3.84 1.27 4.04
N TYR A 6 -4.61 2.27 4.45
CA TYR A 6 -5.93 2.58 3.92
C TYR A 6 -5.88 3.90 3.13
N ILE A 7 -6.28 3.86 1.86
CA ILE A 7 -6.23 4.99 0.94
C ILE A 7 -7.64 5.40 0.56
N GLU A 8 -7.97 6.67 0.82
CA GLU A 8 -9.30 7.24 0.60
C GLU A 8 -9.17 8.74 0.35
N ASP A 9 -9.83 9.24 -0.68
CA ASP A 9 -9.75 10.64 -1.07
C ASP A 9 -10.66 11.53 -0.21
N GLN A 10 -11.84 11.04 0.18
CA GLN A 10 -12.75 11.80 1.04
C GLN A 10 -12.35 11.72 2.53
N GLU A 11 -12.07 12.86 3.16
CA GLU A 11 -11.63 12.93 4.57
C GLU A 11 -12.62 12.28 5.55
N ASP A 12 -13.91 12.57 5.41
CA ASP A 12 -14.96 12.00 6.29
C ASP A 12 -15.03 10.47 6.19
N ALA A 13 -14.90 9.94 4.97
CA ALA A 13 -14.85 8.50 4.74
C ALA A 13 -13.57 7.91 5.34
N ARG A 14 -12.43 8.59 5.14
CA ARG A 14 -11.12 8.15 5.65
C ARG A 14 -11.13 8.02 7.17
N ILE A 15 -11.70 8.99 7.88
CA ILE A 15 -11.86 8.98 9.34
C ILE A 15 -12.85 7.89 9.78
N THR A 16 -13.98 7.77 9.08
CA THR A 16 -15.04 6.82 9.46
C THR A 16 -14.62 5.37 9.29
N TYR A 17 -14.04 5.04 8.14
CA TYR A 17 -13.67 3.68 7.80
C TYR A 17 -12.35 3.27 8.44
N SER A 18 -11.40 4.17 8.71
CA SER A 18 -10.20 3.84 9.51
C SER A 18 -10.57 3.32 10.91
N ARG A 19 -11.53 3.95 11.59
CA ARG A 19 -12.06 3.46 12.88
C ARG A 19 -12.71 2.09 12.74
N SER A 20 -13.41 1.85 11.64
CA SER A 20 -14.11 0.59 11.39
C SER A 20 -13.12 -0.54 11.06
N LEU A 21 -12.09 -0.25 10.29
CA LEU A 21 -10.96 -1.13 10.00
C LEU A 21 -10.17 -1.45 11.28
N LYS A 22 -9.92 -0.46 12.13
CA LYS A 22 -9.28 -0.71 13.45
C LYS A 22 -10.08 -1.70 14.30
N ARG A 23 -11.41 -1.70 14.20
CA ARG A 23 -12.24 -2.72 14.88
C ARG A 23 -12.16 -4.11 14.26
N ILE A 24 -11.84 -4.20 12.96
CA ILE A 24 -11.65 -5.48 12.25
C ILE A 24 -10.29 -6.08 12.61
N TYR A 25 -9.24 -5.26 12.55
CA TYR A 25 -7.87 -5.69 12.80
C TYR A 25 -7.49 -5.75 14.28
N GLY A 26 -8.18 -5.00 15.13
CA GLY A 26 -7.82 -4.88 16.54
C GLY A 26 -6.50 -4.12 16.73
N ASP A 27 -5.81 -4.40 17.83
CA ASP A 27 -4.52 -3.79 18.16
C ASP A 27 -3.32 -4.57 17.58
N GLU A 28 -3.58 -5.63 16.81
CA GLU A 28 -2.55 -6.45 16.14
C GLU A 28 -1.85 -5.70 15.00
N PHE A 29 -2.56 -4.77 14.36
CA PHE A 29 -2.08 -4.03 13.19
C PHE A 29 -2.29 -2.53 13.36
N GLU A 30 -1.34 -1.75 12.85
CA GLU A 30 -1.48 -0.30 12.76
C GLU A 30 -2.22 0.06 11.48
N ILE A 31 -3.35 0.76 11.61
CA ILE A 31 -4.08 1.28 10.44
C ILE A 31 -3.60 2.69 10.15
N ILE A 32 -2.92 2.86 9.02
CA ILE A 32 -2.49 4.16 8.54
C ILE A 32 -3.44 4.59 7.43
N ALA A 33 -4.26 5.59 7.70
CA ALA A 33 -5.21 6.12 6.75
C ALA A 33 -4.62 7.37 6.09
N ILE A 34 -4.46 7.34 4.77
CA ILE A 34 -3.83 8.40 3.98
C ILE A 34 -4.72 8.84 2.82
N GLU A 35 -4.51 10.08 2.40
CA GLU A 35 -5.06 10.63 1.16
C GLU A 35 -4.20 10.17 -0.04
N PRO A 36 -4.78 9.93 -1.23
CA PRO A 36 -3.99 9.64 -2.42
C PRO A 36 -3.13 10.83 -2.84
N SER A 37 -1.98 10.56 -3.47
CA SER A 37 -1.21 11.58 -4.19
C SER A 37 -1.89 11.92 -5.53
N ASN A 38 -1.48 13.03 -6.16
CA ASN A 38 -2.09 13.44 -7.42
C ASN A 38 -1.83 12.44 -8.55
N LYS A 39 -0.57 11.98 -8.67
CA LYS A 39 -0.16 10.99 -9.67
C LYS A 39 0.08 9.62 -9.06
N ILE A 40 -0.12 8.59 -9.86
CA ILE A 40 0.04 7.20 -9.43
C ILE A 40 1.49 6.87 -9.05
N GLU A 41 2.47 7.44 -9.76
CA GLU A 41 3.89 7.23 -9.47
C GLU A 41 4.27 7.81 -8.10
N GLU A 42 3.80 9.02 -7.80
CA GLU A 42 4.01 9.69 -6.50
C GLU A 42 3.35 8.90 -5.37
N MET A 43 2.16 8.34 -5.63
CA MET A 43 1.47 7.50 -4.67
C MET A 43 2.26 6.21 -4.40
N VAL A 44 2.74 5.56 -5.45
CA VAL A 44 3.57 4.35 -5.33
C VAL A 44 4.85 4.64 -4.54
N GLU A 45 5.54 5.75 -4.81
CA GLU A 45 6.71 6.18 -4.04
C GLU A 45 6.36 6.39 -2.56
N THR A 46 5.22 7.03 -2.29
CA THR A 46 4.70 7.22 -0.93
C THR A 46 4.45 5.88 -0.24
N LEU A 47 3.79 4.92 -0.90
CA LEU A 47 3.53 3.58 -0.34
C LEU A 47 4.82 2.83 -0.04
N LEU A 48 5.82 2.97 -0.92
CA LEU A 48 7.13 2.37 -0.78
C LEU A 48 7.96 2.94 0.38
N SER A 49 7.64 4.14 0.85
CA SER A 49 8.29 4.75 2.03
C SER A 49 7.82 4.17 3.37
N TYR A 50 6.73 3.40 3.38
CA TYR A 50 6.23 2.76 4.60
C TYR A 50 6.89 1.40 4.82
N ASP A 51 7.53 1.25 5.98
CA ASP A 51 8.06 -0.05 6.41
C ASP A 51 6.98 -0.93 7.03
N ASP A 52 7.22 -2.25 7.04
CA ASP A 52 6.36 -3.25 7.69
C ASP A 52 4.91 -3.28 7.18
N VAL A 53 4.68 -2.87 5.94
CA VAL A 53 3.35 -2.96 5.31
C VAL A 53 3.03 -4.41 4.99
N VAL A 54 1.86 -4.88 5.46
CA VAL A 54 1.36 -6.23 5.23
C VAL A 54 0.10 -6.28 4.39
N SER A 55 -0.52 -5.13 4.11
CA SER A 55 -1.74 -5.06 3.31
C SER A 55 -2.07 -3.63 2.88
N TYR A 56 -2.74 -3.52 1.73
CA TYR A 56 -3.37 -2.28 1.24
C TYR A 56 -4.89 -2.43 1.16
N ILE A 57 -5.60 -1.38 1.56
CA ILE A 57 -7.05 -1.21 1.40
C ILE A 57 -7.26 0.10 0.66
N ILE A 58 -7.95 0.05 -0.47
CA ILE A 58 -7.99 1.16 -1.41
C ILE A 58 -9.44 1.45 -1.76
N ASP A 59 -9.88 2.70 -1.65
CA ASP A 59 -11.17 3.08 -2.23
C ASP A 59 -11.10 3.03 -3.77
N GLU A 60 -12.21 2.68 -4.42
CA GLU A 60 -12.20 2.60 -5.89
C GLU A 60 -12.18 3.98 -6.54
N ARG A 61 -12.90 4.95 -6.00
CA ARG A 61 -13.10 6.27 -6.60
C ARG A 61 -12.20 7.31 -5.95
N LEU A 62 -10.89 7.09 -5.99
CA LEU A 62 -9.88 8.01 -5.46
C LEU A 62 -9.86 9.41 -6.13
N ASN A 63 -10.61 9.60 -7.21
CA ASN A 63 -10.67 10.82 -8.00
C ASN A 63 -11.92 11.68 -7.75
N LEU A 64 -12.76 11.38 -6.75
CA LEU A 64 -14.01 12.13 -6.51
C LEU A 64 -13.75 13.57 -6.07
N THR A 65 -12.76 13.78 -5.23
CA THR A 65 -12.34 15.10 -4.73
C THR A 65 -11.50 15.89 -5.75
N GLY A 66 -11.03 15.24 -6.82
CA GLY A 66 -10.09 15.81 -7.78
C GLY A 66 -8.63 15.81 -7.33
N VAL A 67 -8.33 15.28 -6.13
CA VAL A 67 -6.94 15.17 -5.62
C VAL A 67 -6.13 14.21 -6.48
N ALA A 68 -6.63 13.01 -6.74
CA ALA A 68 -5.97 12.02 -7.60
C ALA A 68 -6.53 12.01 -9.02
N ASN A 69 -5.67 11.74 -10.01
CA ASN A 69 -6.06 11.60 -11.41
C ASN A 69 -6.28 10.13 -11.85
N TYR A 70 -6.33 9.21 -10.89
CA TYR A 70 -6.44 7.77 -11.11
C TYR A 70 -7.49 7.15 -10.17
N ILE A 71 -7.86 5.90 -10.43
CA ILE A 71 -8.82 5.12 -9.62
C ILE A 71 -8.12 4.00 -8.85
N GLY A 72 -8.82 3.41 -7.89
CA GLY A 72 -8.30 2.37 -7.00
C GLY A 72 -7.72 1.18 -7.77
N THR A 73 -8.48 0.62 -8.71
CA THR A 73 -8.02 -0.48 -9.59
C THR A 73 -6.70 -0.18 -10.31
N THR A 74 -6.49 1.04 -10.81
CA THR A 74 -5.20 1.43 -11.44
C THR A 74 -4.06 1.39 -10.43
N LEU A 75 -4.27 1.88 -9.20
CA LEU A 75 -3.28 1.81 -8.14
C LEU A 75 -2.97 0.37 -7.72
N VAL A 76 -3.97 -0.51 -7.69
CA VAL A 76 -3.76 -1.94 -7.44
C VAL A 76 -2.78 -2.53 -8.46
N GLU A 77 -2.96 -2.26 -9.75
CA GLU A 77 -2.08 -2.77 -10.80
C GLU A 77 -0.63 -2.31 -10.60
N ALA A 78 -0.44 -1.03 -10.25
CA ALA A 78 0.88 -0.48 -9.96
C ALA A 78 1.53 -1.14 -8.73
N ILE A 79 0.76 -1.40 -7.67
CA ILE A 79 1.23 -2.15 -6.50
C ILE A 79 1.62 -3.58 -6.90
N ARG A 80 0.82 -4.26 -7.72
CA ARG A 80 1.08 -5.65 -8.15
C ARG A 80 2.30 -5.80 -9.03
N ALA A 81 2.63 -4.79 -9.83
CA ALA A 81 3.88 -4.74 -10.59
C ALA A 81 5.12 -4.74 -9.65
N ILE A 82 4.95 -4.28 -8.41
CA ILE A 82 6.02 -4.18 -7.41
C ILE A 82 6.04 -5.39 -6.49
N ASP A 83 4.90 -5.69 -5.87
CA ASP A 83 4.73 -6.87 -5.02
C ASP A 83 3.45 -7.61 -5.41
N SER A 84 3.62 -8.61 -6.27
CA SER A 84 2.52 -9.49 -6.69
C SER A 84 1.90 -10.32 -5.55
N LYS A 85 2.44 -10.31 -4.33
CA LYS A 85 1.99 -11.17 -3.22
C LYS A 85 1.40 -10.42 -2.03
N ILE A 86 1.64 -9.12 -1.89
CA ILE A 86 1.05 -8.35 -0.80
C ILE A 86 -0.50 -8.32 -0.91
N PRO A 87 -1.26 -8.61 0.15
CA PRO A 87 -2.71 -8.53 0.11
C PRO A 87 -3.22 -7.13 -0.25
N VAL A 88 -4.08 -7.03 -1.26
CA VAL A 88 -4.71 -5.77 -1.69
C VAL A 88 -6.23 -5.94 -1.79
N TYR A 89 -6.97 -5.00 -1.19
CA TYR A 89 -8.43 -5.00 -1.15
C TYR A 89 -8.98 -3.68 -1.71
N ILE A 90 -10.12 -3.74 -2.41
CA ILE A 90 -10.93 -2.54 -2.68
C ILE A 90 -11.99 -2.39 -1.59
N LEU A 91 -12.13 -1.21 -0.99
CA LEU A 91 -13.21 -0.86 -0.07
C LEU A 91 -14.06 0.23 -0.71
N THR A 92 -15.25 -0.10 -1.22
CA THR A 92 -16.05 0.84 -2.01
C THR A 92 -17.54 0.75 -1.68
N SER A 93 -18.28 1.83 -1.92
CA SER A 93 -19.76 1.84 -1.91
C SER A 93 -20.34 1.36 -3.24
N TYR A 94 -19.51 1.15 -4.25
CA TYR A 94 -19.87 0.81 -5.62
C TYR A 94 -19.37 -0.58 -5.99
N ALA A 95 -19.56 -1.58 -5.12
CA ALA A 95 -18.99 -2.91 -5.31
C ALA A 95 -19.46 -3.59 -6.61
N GLY A 96 -20.66 -3.26 -7.11
CA GLY A 96 -21.18 -3.75 -8.38
C GLY A 96 -20.52 -3.13 -9.62
N ASP A 97 -19.82 -2.00 -9.47
CA ASP A 97 -19.11 -1.32 -10.56
C ASP A 97 -17.66 -1.81 -10.69
N VAL A 98 -17.16 -2.56 -9.70
CA VAL A 98 -15.80 -3.10 -9.71
C VAL A 98 -15.81 -4.42 -10.47
N ASP A 99 -15.16 -4.48 -11.63
CA ASP A 99 -15.01 -5.71 -12.39
C ASP A 99 -14.14 -6.71 -11.61
N PRO A 100 -14.69 -7.86 -11.15
CA PRO A 100 -13.93 -8.87 -10.42
C PRO A 100 -12.87 -9.59 -11.27
N ILE A 101 -12.88 -9.41 -12.60
CA ILE A 101 -11.99 -10.11 -13.53
C ILE A 101 -10.51 -9.67 -13.38
N LEU A 102 -10.25 -8.58 -12.66
CA LEU A 102 -8.89 -8.21 -12.27
C LEU A 102 -8.45 -9.06 -11.07
N GLY A 103 -7.80 -10.20 -11.32
CA GLY A 103 -7.10 -11.05 -10.33
C GLY A 103 -5.96 -10.35 -9.56
N SER A 104 -5.96 -9.02 -9.58
CA SER A 104 -5.07 -8.09 -8.91
C SER A 104 -5.54 -7.77 -7.49
N VAL A 105 -6.80 -8.05 -7.12
CA VAL A 105 -7.32 -7.87 -5.75
C VAL A 105 -7.74 -9.18 -5.11
N GLU A 106 -7.63 -9.25 -3.79
CA GLU A 106 -8.07 -10.43 -3.05
C GLU A 106 -9.59 -10.56 -3.02
N PHE A 107 -10.27 -9.43 -2.81
CA PHE A 107 -11.72 -9.26 -2.95
C PHE A 107 -12.13 -7.79 -2.77
N VAL A 108 -13.35 -7.49 -3.20
CA VAL A 108 -14.01 -6.19 -3.00
C VAL A 108 -14.81 -6.22 -1.70
N ILE A 109 -14.69 -5.15 -0.92
CA ILE A 109 -15.36 -4.93 0.37
C ILE A 109 -16.42 -3.85 0.14
N ASP A 110 -17.69 -4.23 0.26
CA ASP A 110 -18.80 -3.28 0.19
C ASP A 110 -18.91 -2.50 1.51
N LYS A 111 -18.69 -1.18 1.44
CA LYS A 111 -18.78 -0.24 2.57
C LYS A 111 -20.12 -0.31 3.30
N SER A 112 -21.22 -0.63 2.60
CA SER A 112 -22.58 -0.71 3.17
C SER A 112 -22.82 -1.98 4.00
N ASP A 113 -21.98 -2.99 3.83
CA ASP A 113 -22.26 -4.34 4.31
C ASP A 113 -21.15 -4.91 5.21
N ALA A 114 -19.89 -4.62 4.89
CA ALA A 114 -18.70 -5.17 5.55
C ALA A 114 -18.61 -4.91 7.05
N PHE A 115 -19.21 -3.82 7.53
CA PHE A 115 -19.11 -3.38 8.93
C PHE A 115 -20.33 -3.79 9.77
N LYS A 116 -21.27 -4.56 9.23
CA LYS A 116 -22.36 -5.18 10.00
C LYS A 116 -21.78 -6.19 10.99
N LYS A 117 -22.39 -6.31 12.18
CA LYS A 117 -21.85 -7.11 13.30
C LYS A 117 -21.54 -8.56 12.90
N ASP A 118 -22.42 -9.15 12.10
CA ASP A 118 -22.35 -10.57 11.76
C ASP A 118 -21.28 -10.88 10.69
N LYS A 119 -20.94 -9.89 9.85
CA LYS A 119 -19.95 -10.02 8.77
C LYS A 119 -18.54 -9.58 9.15
N ARG A 120 -18.43 -8.72 10.17
CA ARG A 120 -17.14 -8.23 10.66
C ARG A 120 -16.20 -9.35 11.06
N HIS A 121 -16.70 -10.37 11.75
CA HIS A 121 -15.85 -11.49 12.19
C HIS A 121 -15.31 -12.31 11.02
N GLU A 122 -16.16 -12.61 10.03
CA GLU A 122 -15.77 -13.34 8.83
C GLU A 122 -14.72 -12.55 8.01
N LEU A 123 -14.97 -11.26 7.79
CA LEU A 123 -14.05 -10.37 7.10
C LEU A 123 -12.69 -10.31 7.81
N SER A 124 -12.72 -10.13 9.12
CA SER A 124 -11.56 -10.09 10.01
C SER A 124 -10.71 -11.38 9.93
N GLN A 125 -11.34 -12.55 9.94
CA GLN A 125 -10.64 -13.84 9.75
C GLN A 125 -10.05 -13.97 8.34
N ARG A 126 -10.81 -13.58 7.30
CA ARG A 126 -10.38 -13.69 5.92
C ARG A 126 -9.15 -12.83 5.65
N MET A 127 -9.14 -11.58 6.11
CA MET A 127 -8.01 -10.67 5.95
C MET A 127 -6.75 -11.16 6.68
N ARG A 128 -6.90 -11.70 7.91
CA ARG A 128 -5.77 -12.30 8.64
C ARG A 128 -5.17 -13.48 7.88
N ARG A 129 -5.97 -14.39 7.33
CA ARG A 129 -5.47 -15.52 6.55
C ARG A 129 -4.58 -15.10 5.38
N HIS A 130 -4.94 -14.02 4.68
CA HIS A 130 -4.12 -13.50 3.58
C HIS A 130 -2.81 -12.88 4.08
N ILE A 131 -2.87 -12.16 5.19
CA ILE A 131 -1.67 -11.59 5.84
C ILE A 131 -0.74 -12.71 6.34
N ASP A 132 -1.28 -13.74 6.98
CA ASP A 132 -0.50 -14.90 7.45
C ASP A 132 0.17 -15.61 6.27
N THR A 133 -0.58 -15.85 5.19
CA THR A 133 -0.04 -16.42 3.94
C THR A 133 1.08 -15.56 3.37
N PHE A 134 0.92 -14.23 3.38
CA PHE A 134 1.95 -13.31 2.92
C PHE A 134 3.20 -13.37 3.81
N ASN A 135 3.04 -13.41 5.14
CA ASN A 135 4.14 -13.54 6.09
C ASN A 135 4.89 -14.87 5.93
N ASP A 136 4.18 -15.96 5.66
CA ASP A 136 4.79 -17.27 5.36
C ASP A 136 5.63 -17.20 4.07
N ILE A 137 5.13 -16.54 3.03
CA ILE A 137 5.86 -16.31 1.78
C ILE A 137 7.13 -15.49 2.04
N GLN A 138 7.03 -14.41 2.83
CA GLN A 138 8.19 -13.57 3.17
C GLN A 138 9.23 -14.35 3.98
N SER A 139 8.77 -15.15 4.96
CA SER A 139 9.65 -15.99 5.78
C SER A 139 10.36 -17.06 4.95
N ALA A 140 9.65 -17.72 4.03
CA ALA A 140 10.23 -18.68 3.10
C ALA A 140 11.25 -18.02 2.15
N ARG A 141 10.96 -16.82 1.64
CA ARG A 141 11.89 -16.04 0.81
C ARG A 141 13.15 -15.66 1.57
N ALA A 142 13.04 -15.21 2.81
CA ALA A 142 14.17 -14.85 3.67
C ALA A 142 15.08 -16.07 3.91
N LYS A 143 14.49 -17.20 4.32
CA LYS A 143 15.23 -18.45 4.50
C LYS A 143 15.94 -18.89 3.22
N ARG A 144 15.25 -18.82 2.08
CA ARG A 144 15.81 -19.21 0.78
C ARG A 144 16.96 -18.29 0.36
N LEU A 145 16.85 -17.00 0.65
CA LEU A 145 17.92 -16.03 0.41
C LEU A 145 19.17 -16.39 1.23
N ASP A 146 19.00 -16.66 2.53
CA ASP A 146 20.10 -17.04 3.41
C ASP A 146 20.80 -18.33 2.94
N GLU A 147 20.03 -19.34 2.55
CA GLU A 147 20.56 -20.59 1.97
C GLU A 147 21.42 -20.33 0.72
N LEU A 148 20.93 -19.48 -0.20
CA LEU A 148 21.65 -19.14 -1.44
C LEU A 148 22.90 -18.30 -1.17
N LEU A 149 22.86 -17.41 -0.18
CA LEU A 149 24.02 -16.61 0.22
C LEU A 149 25.12 -17.51 0.78
N ILE A 150 24.80 -18.40 1.72
CA ILE A 150 25.75 -19.38 2.26
C ILE A 150 26.33 -20.23 1.13
N LYS A 151 25.46 -20.76 0.26
CA LYS A 151 25.88 -21.60 -0.87
C LYS A 151 26.82 -20.84 -1.82
N SER A 152 26.60 -19.55 -2.05
CA SER A 152 27.44 -18.74 -2.94
C SER A 152 28.86 -18.48 -2.41
N VAL A 153 29.05 -18.57 -1.08
CA VAL A 153 30.36 -18.47 -0.44
C VAL A 153 31.09 -19.82 -0.48
N GLU A 154 30.37 -20.92 -0.26
CA GLU A 154 30.96 -22.26 -0.14
C GLU A 154 31.13 -22.96 -1.49
N HIS A 155 30.26 -22.67 -2.45
CA HIS A 155 30.13 -23.39 -3.72
C HIS A 155 29.72 -22.47 -4.88
N ASN A 156 29.87 -22.96 -6.11
CA ASN A 156 29.32 -22.28 -7.28
C ASN A 156 27.80 -22.46 -7.34
N LEU A 157 27.06 -21.37 -7.52
CA LEU A 157 25.63 -21.40 -7.81
C LEU A 157 25.38 -21.85 -9.25
N SER A 158 24.29 -22.58 -9.48
CA SER A 158 23.79 -22.79 -10.83
C SER A 158 23.19 -21.50 -11.41
N GLU A 159 23.07 -21.40 -12.73
CA GLU A 159 22.45 -20.22 -13.37
C GLU A 159 21.03 -19.92 -12.85
N LYS A 160 20.27 -20.97 -12.51
CA LYS A 160 18.91 -20.82 -11.94
C LYS A 160 18.97 -20.21 -10.54
N GLU A 161 19.89 -20.70 -9.70
CA GLU A 161 20.07 -20.22 -8.34
C GLU A 161 20.64 -18.80 -8.31
N GLN A 162 21.51 -18.46 -9.27
CA GLN A 162 22.03 -17.10 -9.40
C GLN A 162 20.92 -16.10 -9.76
N LYS A 163 20.06 -16.44 -10.73
CA LYS A 163 18.87 -15.63 -11.06
C LYS A 163 17.89 -15.53 -9.89
N GLU A 164 17.71 -16.61 -9.13
CA GLU A 164 16.87 -16.61 -7.93
C GLU A 164 17.44 -15.67 -6.86
N LEU A 165 18.75 -15.76 -6.59
CA LEU A 165 19.46 -14.91 -5.65
C LEU A 165 19.36 -13.43 -6.04
N GLU A 166 19.58 -13.09 -7.31
CA GLU A 166 19.43 -11.72 -7.83
C GLU A 166 18.01 -11.19 -7.60
N LYS A 167 16.99 -12.00 -7.89
CA LYS A 167 15.59 -11.61 -7.70
C LYS A 167 15.26 -11.38 -6.22
N LEU A 168 15.70 -12.27 -5.33
CA LEU A 168 15.48 -12.12 -3.88
C LEU A 168 16.25 -10.93 -3.30
N ASN A 169 17.49 -10.72 -3.75
CA ASN A 169 18.28 -9.54 -3.39
C ASN A 169 17.65 -8.25 -3.92
N TYR A 170 17.08 -8.23 -5.12
CA TYR A 170 16.38 -7.05 -5.63
C TYR A 170 15.23 -6.64 -4.71
N PHE A 171 14.41 -7.58 -4.24
CA PHE A 171 13.34 -7.27 -3.28
C PHE A 171 13.87 -6.74 -1.95
N ARG A 172 14.96 -7.33 -1.44
CA ARG A 172 15.62 -6.87 -0.20
C ARG A 172 16.26 -5.50 -0.37
N MET A 173 17.00 -5.26 -1.46
CA MET A 173 17.67 -4.00 -1.76
C MET A 173 16.68 -2.89 -2.04
N LYS A 174 15.57 -3.18 -2.74
CA LYS A 174 14.51 -2.20 -2.94
C LYS A 174 13.97 -1.72 -1.59
N LYS A 175 13.72 -2.64 -0.64
CA LYS A 175 13.33 -2.28 0.72
C LYS A 175 14.36 -1.38 1.42
N ILE A 176 15.64 -1.77 1.40
CA ILE A 176 16.73 -1.00 2.04
C ILE A 176 16.94 0.38 1.38
N LEU A 177 16.97 0.45 0.05
CA LEU A 177 17.17 1.70 -0.69
C LEU A 177 16.02 2.68 -0.44
N LEU A 178 14.81 2.16 -0.25
CA LEU A 178 13.64 2.96 0.10
C LEU A 178 13.67 3.40 1.58
N GLU A 179 14.11 2.55 2.51
CA GLU A 179 14.35 2.94 3.91
C GLU A 179 15.38 4.08 4.00
N GLU A 180 16.43 4.05 3.17
CA GLU A 180 17.46 5.10 3.09
C GLU A 180 16.97 6.37 2.37
N GLN A 181 16.06 6.24 1.40
CA GLN A 181 15.50 7.37 0.65
C GLN A 181 14.24 7.99 1.29
N ALA A 182 13.52 7.27 2.14
CA ALA A 182 12.29 7.72 2.78
C ALA A 182 12.45 9.09 3.49
N PRO A 183 13.54 9.37 4.25
CA PRO A 183 13.73 10.69 4.84
C PRO A 183 13.84 11.81 3.79
N SER A 184 14.48 11.54 2.65
CA SER A 184 14.67 12.52 1.58
C SER A 184 13.41 12.73 0.73
N ILE A 185 12.61 11.68 0.53
CA ILE A 185 11.34 11.73 -0.22
C ILE A 185 10.27 12.45 0.60
N ILE A 186 10.16 12.15 1.90
CA ILE A 186 9.25 12.85 2.82
C ILE A 186 9.62 14.34 2.89
N LEU A 187 10.91 14.65 3.04
CA LEU A 187 11.38 16.05 3.02
C LEU A 187 11.01 16.77 1.72
N LYS A 188 11.16 16.09 0.57
CA LYS A 188 10.87 16.68 -0.73
C LYS A 188 9.38 16.95 -0.91
N GLY A 189 8.52 16.01 -0.50
CA GLY A 189 7.06 16.20 -0.52
C GLY A 189 6.59 17.33 0.42
N GLU A 190 7.22 17.49 1.59
CA GLU A 190 6.94 18.62 2.49
C GLU A 190 7.42 19.96 1.91
N LEU A 191 8.59 19.98 1.27
CA LEU A 191 9.12 21.17 0.60
C LEU A 191 8.24 21.60 -0.57
N ASP A 192 7.76 20.66 -1.38
CA ASP A 192 6.88 20.94 -2.50
C ASP A 192 5.53 21.51 -2.02
N LYS A 193 4.95 20.94 -0.94
CA LYS A 193 3.74 21.50 -0.30
C LYS A 193 3.96 22.90 0.26
N GLN A 194 5.10 23.16 0.90
CA GLN A 194 5.42 24.50 1.41
C GLN A 194 5.60 25.51 0.27
N ALA A 195 6.21 25.11 -0.84
CA ALA A 195 6.39 25.96 -2.01
C ALA A 195 5.05 26.32 -2.67
N GLU A 196 4.09 25.40 -2.68
CA GLU A 196 2.75 25.62 -3.20
C GLU A 196 1.93 26.59 -2.33
N ILE A 197 1.98 26.41 -1.01
CA ILE A 197 1.38 27.37 -0.04
C ILE A 197 1.98 28.77 -0.20
N LEU A 198 3.30 28.86 -0.39
CA LEU A 198 3.99 30.13 -0.61
C LEU A 198 3.49 30.82 -1.90
N ARG A 199 3.32 30.07 -2.99
CA ARG A 199 2.73 30.62 -4.22
C ARG A 199 1.32 31.14 -4.01
N GLU A 200 0.46 30.39 -3.34
CA GLU A 200 -0.91 30.83 -3.07
C GLU A 200 -0.95 32.12 -2.22
N ILE A 201 -0.04 32.25 -1.26
CA ILE A 201 0.08 33.47 -0.44
C ILE A 201 0.56 34.65 -1.30
N GLU A 202 1.56 34.43 -2.16
CA GLU A 202 2.08 35.46 -3.08
C GLU A 202 1.03 35.93 -4.09
N GLU A 203 0.20 35.03 -4.61
CA GLU A 203 -0.91 35.38 -5.50
C GLU A 203 -1.98 36.18 -4.76
N LYS A 204 -2.37 35.79 -3.55
CA LYS A 204 -3.33 36.54 -2.73
C LYS A 204 -2.83 37.92 -2.32
N LEU A 205 -1.52 38.07 -2.09
CA LEU A 205 -0.92 39.38 -1.80
C LEU A 205 -0.93 40.30 -3.01
N LYS A 206 -0.76 39.77 -4.23
CA LYS A 206 -0.86 40.54 -5.48
C LYS A 206 -2.27 40.98 -5.82
N GLU A 207 -3.29 40.28 -5.33
CA GLU A 207 -4.70 40.68 -5.50
C GLU A 207 -5.16 41.76 -4.50
N LEU A 208 -4.34 42.06 -3.49
CA LEU A 208 -4.61 43.07 -2.45
C LEU A 208 -3.95 44.43 -2.72
N ASP A 209 -3.09 44.53 -3.75
CA ASP A 209 -2.52 45.77 -4.31
C ASP A 209 -3.28 46.23 -5.57
#